data_AF-A0A9N8JQ60-F1
#
_entry.id   AF-A0A9N8JQ60-F1
#
_cell.length_a   1.000
_cell.length_b   1.000
_cell.length_c   1.000
_cell.angle_alpha   90.00
_cell.angle_beta   90.00
_cell.angle_gamma   90.00
#
_symmetry.space_group_name_H-M   'P 1'
#
loop_
_entity.id
_entity.type
_entity.pdbx_description
1 polymer ?
#
loop_
_entity_poly.entity_id
_entity_poly.type
_entity_poly.pdbx_seq_one_letter_code
_entity_poly.pdbx_strand_id
1 'polypeptide(L)'
;MSKKLTCEELVNVGYINGVMDVKPGEDAKFMDLVLKEVDDRLGKHLIPDSLMGIKKLIRRPERELLDAQGVAEVFGGLERFVSGVPQEQFRKIASGEKKHKL
;
A
#
# COMPACT_ATOMS: atom_id res chain seq x y z
N MET A 1 -15.01 -3.98 11.51
CA MET A 1 -13.73 -3.35 11.08
C MET A 1 -13.06 -4.14 9.93
N SER A 2 -13.81 -4.63 8.93
CA SER A 2 -13.26 -5.42 7.80
C SER A 2 -13.91 -5.03 6.46
N LYS A 3 -14.24 -3.73 6.33
CA LYS A 3 -14.85 -3.16 5.13
C LYS A 3 -13.73 -2.94 4.11
N LYS A 4 -13.94 -3.38 2.87
CA LYS A 4 -13.06 -3.02 1.75
C LYS A 4 -13.10 -1.51 1.53
N LEU A 5 -11.93 -0.88 1.43
CA LEU A 5 -11.81 0.51 1.02
C LEU A 5 -11.99 0.62 -0.50
N THR A 6 -12.89 1.49 -0.92
CA THR A 6 -13.19 1.78 -2.33
C THR A 6 -12.16 2.76 -2.91
N CYS A 7 -12.07 2.83 -4.23
CA CYS A 7 -11.17 3.77 -4.90
C CYS A 7 -11.54 5.21 -4.53
N GLU A 8 -12.84 5.52 -4.54
CA GLU A 8 -13.40 6.83 -4.21
C GLU A 8 -13.02 7.26 -2.79
N GLU A 9 -13.07 6.34 -1.82
CA GLU A 9 -12.62 6.62 -0.45
C GLU A 9 -11.13 6.95 -0.39
N LEU A 10 -10.29 6.23 -1.13
CA LEU A 10 -8.85 6.48 -1.17
C LEU A 10 -8.50 7.81 -1.84
N VAL A 11 -9.24 8.21 -2.88
CA VAL A 11 -9.11 9.56 -3.49
C VAL A 11 -9.49 10.63 -2.49
N ASN A 12 -10.64 10.48 -1.83
CA ASN A 12 -11.19 11.50 -0.93
C ASN A 12 -10.28 11.81 0.26
N VAL A 13 -9.53 10.82 0.75
CA VAL A 13 -8.59 11.01 1.86
C VAL A 13 -7.17 11.37 1.40
N GLY A 14 -6.95 11.53 0.09
CA GLY A 14 -5.64 11.86 -0.47
C GLY A 14 -4.61 10.74 -0.36
N TYR A 15 -5.05 9.49 -0.17
CA TYR A 15 -4.14 8.34 -0.15
C TYR A 15 -3.59 8.02 -1.54
N ILE A 16 -4.42 8.16 -2.59
CA ILE A 16 -4.00 8.07 -3.98
C ILE A 16 -4.00 9.44 -4.65
N ASN A 17 -3.05 9.67 -5.55
CA ASN A 17 -2.85 10.96 -6.22
C ASN A 17 -3.81 11.22 -7.38
N GLY A 18 -4.50 10.19 -7.88
CA GLY A 18 -5.42 10.28 -9.01
C GLY A 18 -5.89 8.92 -9.49
N VAL A 19 -6.85 8.90 -10.41
CA VAL A 19 -7.39 7.70 -11.06
C VAL A 19 -7.12 7.79 -12.56
N MET A 20 -6.52 6.74 -13.13
CA MET A 20 -6.23 6.66 -14.56
C MET A 20 -7.38 5.99 -15.31
N ASP A 21 -7.67 6.45 -16.52
CA ASP A 21 -8.71 5.88 -17.38
C ASP A 21 -8.23 4.60 -18.10
N VAL A 22 -8.29 3.49 -17.35
CA VAL A 22 -7.89 2.16 -17.81
C VAL A 22 -8.95 1.12 -17.45
N LYS A 23 -9.10 0.12 -18.31
CA LYS A 23 -10.00 -1.02 -18.07
C LYS A 23 -9.24 -2.21 -17.47
N PRO A 24 -9.92 -3.14 -16.78
CA PRO A 24 -9.30 -4.38 -16.33
C PRO A 24 -8.61 -5.12 -17.49
N GLY A 25 -7.34 -5.49 -17.30
CA GLY A 25 -6.51 -6.13 -18.33
C GLY A 25 -5.68 -5.16 -19.19
N GLU A 26 -5.82 -3.84 -19.02
CA GLU A 26 -5.01 -2.83 -19.71
C GLU A 26 -3.74 -2.45 -18.92
N ASP A 27 -3.05 -3.42 -18.31
CA ASP A 27 -1.93 -3.17 -17.39
C ASP A 27 -0.76 -2.40 -18.06
N ALA A 28 -0.46 -2.71 -19.32
CA ALA A 28 0.58 -2.02 -20.08
C ALA A 28 0.25 -0.53 -20.29
N LYS A 29 -1.00 -0.23 -20.67
CA LYS A 29 -1.48 1.16 -20.84
C LYS A 29 -1.45 1.91 -19.51
N PHE A 30 -1.81 1.26 -18.41
CA PHE A 30 -1.70 1.86 -17.08
C PHE A 30 -0.26 2.23 -16.74
N MET A 31 0.69 1.32 -16.98
CA MET A 31 2.12 1.59 -16.77
C MET A 31 2.60 2.79 -17.60
N ASP A 32 2.24 2.85 -18.88
CA ASP A 32 2.63 3.95 -19.76
C ASP A 32 2.10 5.30 -19.27
N LEU A 33 0.83 5.35 -18.83
CA LEU A 33 0.23 6.55 -18.26
C LEU A 33 0.91 6.99 -16.96
N VAL A 34 1.25 6.04 -16.08
CA VAL A 34 1.97 6.33 -14.82
C VAL A 34 3.38 6.84 -15.10
N LEU A 35 4.11 6.22 -16.02
CA LEU A 35 5.46 6.67 -16.39
C LEU A 35 5.44 8.07 -16.99
N LYS A 36 4.45 8.36 -17.84
CA LYS A 36 4.24 9.70 -18.38
C LYS A 36 3.98 10.72 -17.27
N GLU A 37 3.07 10.43 -16.33
CA GLU A 37 2.77 11.31 -15.20
C GLU A 37 4.01 11.57 -14.33
N VAL A 38 4.85 10.54 -14.13
CA VAL A 38 6.11 10.67 -13.40
C VAL A 38 7.10 11.56 -14.15
N ASP A 39 7.27 11.41 -15.46
CA ASP A 39 8.18 12.27 -16.25
C ASP A 39 7.66 13.71 -16.34
N ASP A 40 6.34 13.90 -16.52
CA ASP A 40 5.71 15.21 -16.56
C ASP A 40 5.86 15.96 -15.22
N ARG A 41 5.81 15.26 -14.07
CA ARG A 41 5.95 15.89 -12.73
C ARG A 41 7.38 15.96 -12.20
N LEU A 42 8.19 14.93 -12.46
CA LEU A 42 9.49 14.70 -11.84
C LEU A 42 10.62 14.54 -12.86
N GLY A 43 10.37 14.88 -14.12
CA GLY A 43 11.34 14.74 -15.20
C GLY A 43 12.48 15.75 -15.14
N LYS A 44 13.16 15.90 -16.28
CA LYS A 44 14.45 16.60 -16.42
C LYS A 44 14.45 18.08 -16.05
N HIS A 45 13.28 18.66 -15.83
CA HIS A 45 13.12 20.05 -15.42
C HIS A 45 13.40 20.26 -13.92
N LEU A 46 13.57 19.20 -13.14
CA LEU A 46 13.93 19.24 -11.72
C LEU A 46 15.36 18.74 -11.47
N ILE A 47 15.94 19.17 -10.35
CA ILE A 47 17.27 18.74 -9.90
C ILE A 47 17.10 17.49 -9.01
N PRO A 48 17.60 16.30 -9.43
CA PRO A 48 17.39 15.06 -8.68
C PRO A 48 17.91 15.10 -7.24
N ASP A 49 19.08 15.69 -7.01
CA ASP A 49 19.68 15.77 -5.68
C ASP A 49 18.84 16.61 -4.71
N SER A 50 18.21 17.68 -5.19
CA SER A 50 17.31 18.50 -4.39
C SER A 50 16.06 17.71 -3.98
N LEU A 51 15.47 16.95 -4.91
CA LEU A 51 14.31 16.10 -4.62
C LEU A 51 14.64 15.04 -3.56
N MET A 52 15.78 14.37 -3.72
CA MET A 52 16.24 13.36 -2.76
C MET A 52 16.54 13.95 -1.39
N GLY A 53 17.15 15.14 -1.34
CA GLY A 53 17.40 15.88 -0.10
C GLY A 53 16.11 16.22 0.66
N ILE A 54 15.11 16.77 -0.04
CA ILE A 54 13.80 17.09 0.54
C ILE A 54 13.11 15.81 1.03
N LYS A 55 13.09 14.75 0.21
CA LYS A 55 12.45 13.48 0.60
C LYS A 55 13.09 12.87 1.85
N LYS A 56 14.42 12.98 2.00
CA LYS A 56 15.15 12.53 3.18
C LYS A 56 14.70 13.28 4.44
N LEU A 57 14.53 14.60 4.36
CA LEU A 57 14.03 15.41 5.48
C LEU A 57 12.60 15.04 5.87
N ILE A 58 11.71 14.89 4.88
CA ILE A 58 10.30 14.50 5.12
C ILE A 58 10.21 13.14 5.80
N ARG A 59 11.01 12.16 5.36
CA ARG A 59 10.96 10.79 5.88
C ARG A 59 11.63 10.60 7.24
N ARG A 60 12.56 11.48 7.61
CA ARG A 60 13.39 11.29 8.81
C ARG A 60 12.59 11.11 10.10
N PRO A 61 11.54 11.90 10.40
CA PRO A 61 10.80 11.76 11.67
C PRO A 61 10.07 10.43 11.81
N GLU A 62 9.55 9.89 10.71
CA GLU A 62 8.74 8.67 10.72
C GLU A 62 9.58 7.39 10.70
N ARG A 63 10.83 7.46 10.25
CA ARG A 63 11.61 6.27 9.93
C ARG A 63 11.84 5.37 11.13
N GLU A 64 12.33 5.94 12.23
CA GLU A 64 12.59 5.20 13.47
C GLU A 64 11.29 4.65 14.09
N LEU A 65 10.20 5.42 13.99
CA LEU A 65 8.89 4.99 14.46
C LEU A 65 8.38 3.77 13.67
N LEU A 66 8.47 3.82 12.34
CA LEU A 66 8.05 2.73 11.47
C LEU A 66 8.93 1.49 11.64
N ASP A 67 10.25 1.68 11.82
CA ASP A 67 11.18 0.57 12.07
C ASP A 67 10.83 -0.15 13.39
N ALA A 68 10.58 0.61 14.47
CA ALA A 68 10.16 0.05 15.76
C ALA A 68 8.79 -0.65 15.68
N GLN A 69 7.82 -0.03 15.01
CA GLN A 69 6.49 -0.59 14.81
C GLN A 69 6.56 -1.89 13.99
N GLY A 70 7.40 -1.94 12.96
CA GLY A 70 7.60 -3.14 12.15
C GLY A 70 8.07 -4.33 12.98
N VAL A 71 8.99 -4.11 13.93
CA VAL A 71 9.43 -5.15 14.87
C VAL A 71 8.27 -5.62 15.75
N ALA A 72 7.53 -4.67 16.35
CA ALA A 72 6.39 -4.97 17.21
C ALA A 72 5.29 -5.77 16.47
N GLU A 73 5.00 -5.41 15.22
CA GLU A 73 4.00 -6.09 14.38
C GLU A 73 4.42 -7.52 14.02
N VAL A 74 5.69 -7.74 13.72
CA VAL A 74 6.21 -9.08 13.41
C VAL A 74 6.11 -10.00 14.63
N PHE A 75 6.55 -9.55 15.81
CA PHE A 75 6.48 -10.38 17.02
C PHE A 75 5.04 -10.59 17.51
N GLY A 76 4.22 -9.53 17.50
CA GLY A 76 2.80 -9.66 17.82
C GLY A 76 2.06 -10.57 16.84
N GLY A 77 2.44 -10.52 15.55
CA GLY A 77 1.96 -11.44 14.53
C GLY A 77 2.36 -12.89 14.84
N LEU A 78 3.64 -13.14 15.15
CA LEU A 78 4.16 -14.46 15.49
C LEU A 78 3.39 -15.11 16.65
N GLU A 79 3.15 -14.38 17.74
CA GLU A 79 2.36 -14.87 18.87
C GLU A 79 0.96 -15.33 18.45
N ARG A 80 0.30 -14.56 17.56
CA ARG A 80 -1.00 -14.94 17.00
C ARG A 80 -0.92 -16.18 16.13
N PHE A 81 0.12 -16.33 15.31
CA PHE A 81 0.32 -17.52 14.48
C PHE A 81 0.59 -18.78 15.33
N VAL A 82 1.35 -18.65 16.42
CA VAL A 82 1.61 -19.76 17.35
C VAL A 82 0.32 -20.25 18.01
N SER A 83 -0.65 -19.36 18.25
CA SER A 83 -1.95 -19.76 18.82
C SER A 83 -2.79 -20.70 17.94
N GLY A 84 -2.44 -20.88 16.66
CA GLY A 84 -3.19 -21.73 15.72
C GLY A 84 -4.52 -21.14 15.21
N VAL A 85 -5.00 -20.05 15.82
CA VAL A 85 -6.27 -19.40 15.47
C VAL A 85 -6.29 -18.93 14.02
N PRO A 86 -5.28 -18.22 13.48
CA PRO A 86 -5.28 -17.80 12.08
C PRO A 86 -5.45 -18.98 11.11
N GLN A 87 -4.73 -20.08 11.33
CA GLN A 87 -4.74 -21.26 10.49
C GLN A 87 -6.13 -21.91 10.45
N GLU A 88 -6.79 -22.00 11.61
CA GLU A 88 -8.17 -22.52 11.69
C GLU A 88 -9.16 -21.60 10.95
N GLN A 89 -9.02 -20.28 11.11
CA GLN A 89 -9.88 -19.32 10.42
C GLN A 89 -9.67 -19.35 8.90
N PHE A 90 -8.43 -19.47 8.42
CA PHE A 90 -8.12 -19.66 7.00
C PHE A 90 -8.67 -20.98 6.47
N ARG A 91 -8.57 -22.09 7.24
CA ARG A 91 -9.19 -23.37 6.88
C ARG A 91 -10.70 -23.22 6.66
N LYS A 92 -11.39 -22.55 7.58
CA LYS A 92 -12.84 -22.30 7.47
C LYS A 92 -13.20 -21.44 6.27
N ILE A 93 -12.36 -20.47 5.90
CA ILE A 93 -12.58 -19.66 4.69
C ILE A 93 -12.42 -20.51 3.43
N ALA A 94 -11.33 -21.29 3.36
CA ALA A 94 -11.04 -22.15 2.22
C ALA A 94 -12.10 -23.26 2.04
N SER A 95 -12.62 -23.82 3.15
CA SER A 95 -13.69 -24.84 3.10
C SER A 95 -15.09 -24.27 2.90
N GLY A 96 -15.25 -22.94 2.89
CA GLY A 96 -16.56 -22.27 2.80
C GLY A 96 -17.38 -22.29 4.10
N GLU A 97 -16.88 -22.90 5.18
CA GLU A 97 -17.47 -22.85 6.54
C GLU A 97 -17.58 -21.42 7.07
N LYS A 98 -16.76 -20.50 6.55
CA LYS A 98 -16.80 -19.07 6.88
C LYS A 98 -16.73 -18.23 5.60
N LYS A 99 -17.77 -17.43 5.35
CA LYS A 99 -17.72 -16.41 4.29
C LYS A 99 -16.90 -15.22 4.77
N HIS A 100 -15.79 -14.96 4.09
CA HIS A 100 -14.96 -13.77 4.32
C HIS A 100 -14.73 -13.04 3.00
N LYS A 101 -14.75 -11.70 3.05
CA LYS A 101 -14.48 -10.82 1.91
C LYS A 101 -12.98 -10.63 1.67
N LEU A 102 -12.20 -11.72 1.67
CA LEU A 102 -10.81 -11.61 1.19
C LEU A 102 -10.85 -11.24 -0.30
#